data_AF-A0A645F460-F1
#
_entry.id   AF-A0A645F460-F1
#
_cell.length_a   1.000
_cell.length_b   1.000
_cell.length_c   1.000
_cell.angle_alpha   90.00
_cell.angle_beta   90.00
_cell.angle_gamma   90.00
#
_symmetry.space_group_name_H-M   'P 1'
#
loop_
_entity.id
_entity.type
_entity.pdbx_description
1 polymer ?
#
loop_
_entity_poly.entity_id
_entity_poly.type
_entity_poly.pdbx_seq_one_letter_code
_entity_poly.pdbx_strand_id
1 'polypeptide(L)'
;MKMDCQSNEWELVPKNPAMPDFDVVIVNSGFTKALIGTDYNNRVDECKIAASLLEEVARGRTTPYKDIKLREISRREWLDHKDALPGRFGRRAKHFFTENQRVAEGVEAWKRGDIEVFGTLMKESGESSVNDYQCGSPELITIFNALKVAPGVYGARFSGAGYRGCCIGISDPAYRKEIEARIAERYPVEHPEYADKYKVYFCKTADGASYLCRVAGK
;
A
#
# COMPACT_ATOMS: atom_id res chain seq x y z
N MET A 1 -1.84 -5.72 12.43
CA MET A 1 -3.24 -6.20 12.33
C MET A 1 -3.49 -6.71 10.93
N LYS A 2 -4.23 -7.80 10.78
CA LYS A 2 -4.79 -8.27 9.51
C LYS A 2 -6.32 -8.23 9.66
N MET A 3 -7.03 -7.76 8.64
CA MET A 3 -8.48 -7.59 8.68
C MET A 3 -9.11 -8.11 7.39
N ASP A 4 -10.25 -8.78 7.51
CA ASP A 4 -11.13 -9.06 6.39
C ASP A 4 -12.23 -7.99 6.32
N CYS A 5 -12.25 -7.22 5.23
CA CYS A 5 -13.21 -6.12 5.06
C CYS A 5 -14.63 -6.57 4.71
N GLN A 6 -14.89 -7.85 4.45
CA GLN A 6 -16.22 -8.39 4.21
C GLN A 6 -16.88 -8.86 5.51
N SER A 7 -16.17 -9.64 6.33
CA SER A 7 -16.68 -10.11 7.62
C SER A 7 -16.46 -9.11 8.76
N ASN A 8 -15.58 -8.12 8.57
CA ASN A 8 -15.05 -7.24 9.61
C ASN A 8 -14.26 -7.96 10.71
N GLU A 9 -13.91 -9.23 10.50
CA GLU A 9 -13.03 -9.96 11.40
C GLU A 9 -11.60 -9.44 11.28
N TRP A 10 -10.89 -9.39 12.41
CA TRP A 10 -9.51 -8.95 12.47
C TRP A 10 -8.73 -9.76 13.49
N GLU A 11 -7.43 -9.85 13.24
CA GLU A 11 -6.46 -10.42 14.17
C GLU A 11 -5.27 -9.45 14.34
N LEU A 12 -4.81 -9.31 15.59
CA LEU A 12 -3.52 -8.67 15.84
C LEU A 12 -2.42 -9.65 15.48
N VAL A 13 -1.49 -9.19 14.65
CA VAL A 13 -0.27 -9.94 14.32
C VAL A 13 0.85 -9.25 15.10
N PRO A 14 1.24 -9.78 16.27
CA PRO A 14 2.27 -9.14 17.09
C PRO A 14 3.61 -9.13 16.36
N LYS A 15 4.44 -8.13 16.66
CA LYS A 15 5.83 -8.12 16.18
C LYS A 15 6.54 -9.37 16.69
N ASN A 16 7.20 -10.11 15.81
CA ASN A 16 8.03 -11.24 16.25
C ASN A 16 9.15 -10.71 17.17
N PRO A 17 9.40 -11.32 18.34
CA PRO A 17 10.45 -10.88 19.27
C PRO A 17 11.88 -10.87 18.67
N ALA A 18 12.14 -11.74 17.69
CA ALA A 18 13.41 -11.82 16.97
C ALA A 18 13.53 -10.81 15.82
N MET A 19 12.48 -10.03 15.53
CA MET A 19 12.55 -8.99 14.49
C MET A 19 13.52 -7.88 14.93
N PRO A 20 14.48 -7.49 14.07
CA PRO A 20 15.41 -6.42 14.38
C PRO A 20 14.69 -5.11 14.70
N ASP A 21 15.38 -4.17 15.32
CA ASP A 21 14.81 -2.83 15.47
C ASP A 21 14.65 -2.18 14.10
N PHE A 22 13.51 -1.52 13.90
CA PHE A 22 13.18 -0.83 12.66
C PHE A 22 12.40 0.43 12.95
N ASP A 23 12.47 1.39 12.05
CA ASP A 23 11.55 2.52 11.99
C ASP A 23 10.54 2.32 10.87
N VAL A 24 9.35 2.87 11.10
CA VAL A 24 8.42 3.19 10.03
C VAL A 24 8.80 4.59 9.54
N VAL A 25 9.50 4.66 8.42
CA VAL A 25 9.76 5.94 7.75
C VAL A 25 8.49 6.39 7.04
N ILE A 26 8.11 7.65 7.25
CA ILE A 26 6.94 8.28 6.63
C ILE A 26 7.42 9.54 5.94
N VAL A 27 7.23 9.63 4.63
CA VAL A 27 7.53 10.83 3.86
C VAL A 27 6.22 11.42 3.35
N ASN A 28 5.81 12.52 3.96
CA ASN A 28 4.66 13.32 3.52
C ASN A 28 5.10 14.24 2.39
N SER A 29 4.44 14.15 1.23
CA SER A 29 4.76 14.96 0.05
C SER A 29 4.50 16.45 0.23
N GLY A 30 3.65 16.85 1.18
CA GLY A 30 3.16 18.22 1.29
C GLY A 30 2.09 18.56 0.24
N PHE A 31 1.75 17.61 -0.64
CA PHE A 31 0.64 17.74 -1.59
C PHE A 31 -0.69 17.39 -0.92
N THR A 32 -1.61 18.35 -0.84
CA THR A 32 -2.84 18.28 -0.03
C THR A 32 -4.15 18.35 -0.81
N LYS A 33 -4.10 18.42 -2.15
CA LYS A 33 -5.31 18.55 -2.99
C LYS A 33 -6.35 17.46 -2.65
N ALA A 34 -7.64 17.81 -2.72
CA ALA A 34 -8.72 16.90 -2.35
C ALA A 34 -8.75 15.63 -3.23
N LEU A 35 -9.19 14.51 -2.66
CA LEU A 35 -9.45 13.26 -3.41
C LEU A 35 -10.66 13.39 -4.34
N ILE A 36 -11.56 14.34 -4.05
CA ILE A 36 -12.70 14.65 -4.91
C ILE A 36 -12.18 15.18 -6.25
N GLY A 37 -12.52 14.50 -7.34
CA GLY A 37 -11.98 14.79 -8.68
C GLY A 37 -10.68 14.05 -9.02
N THR A 38 -10.24 13.10 -8.19
CA THR A 38 -9.18 12.13 -8.55
C THR A 38 -9.77 10.87 -9.17
N ASP A 39 -8.90 10.04 -9.72
CA ASP A 39 -9.23 8.76 -10.38
C ASP A 39 -9.70 7.65 -9.43
N TYR A 40 -9.84 7.92 -8.13
CA TYR A 40 -10.19 6.90 -7.13
C TYR A 40 -11.48 6.14 -7.47
N ASN A 41 -12.56 6.85 -7.78
CA ASN A 41 -13.83 6.22 -8.15
C ASN A 41 -13.73 5.44 -9.46
N ASN A 42 -12.96 5.95 -10.43
CA ASN A 42 -12.68 5.22 -11.67
C ASN A 42 -11.96 3.90 -11.40
N ARG A 43 -11.04 3.84 -10.42
CA ARG A 43 -10.39 2.57 -10.03
C ARG A 43 -11.38 1.57 -9.42
N VAL A 44 -12.33 2.04 -8.61
CA VAL A 44 -13.40 1.20 -8.07
C VAL A 44 -14.24 0.63 -9.21
N ASP A 45 -14.67 1.48 -10.14
CA ASP A 45 -15.48 1.09 -11.30
C ASP A 45 -14.73 0.12 -12.23
N GLU A 46 -13.44 0.37 -12.49
CA GLU A 46 -12.58 -0.52 -13.28
C GLU A 46 -12.44 -1.91 -12.63
N CYS A 47 -12.36 -1.99 -11.30
CA CYS A 47 -12.35 -3.26 -10.58
C CYS A 47 -13.68 -4.01 -10.73
N LYS A 48 -14.82 -3.29 -10.67
CA LYS A 48 -16.15 -3.88 -10.88
C LYS A 48 -16.31 -4.42 -12.29
N ILE A 49 -15.88 -3.68 -13.30
CA ILE A 49 -15.89 -4.12 -14.70
C ILE A 49 -14.98 -5.35 -14.87
N ALA A 50 -13.77 -5.34 -14.30
CA ALA A 50 -12.87 -6.49 -14.33
C ALA A 50 -13.50 -7.74 -13.71
N ALA A 51 -14.21 -7.59 -12.58
CA ALA A 51 -14.93 -8.67 -11.93
C ALA A 51 -16.09 -9.20 -12.77
N SER A 52 -16.87 -8.31 -13.39
CA SER A 52 -17.96 -8.68 -14.31
C SER A 52 -17.45 -9.47 -15.50
N LEU A 53 -16.36 -9.03 -16.12
CA LEU A 53 -15.74 -9.72 -17.25
C LEU A 53 -15.23 -11.11 -16.84
N LEU A 54 -14.58 -11.22 -15.68
CA LEU A 54 -14.12 -12.51 -15.14
C LEU A 54 -15.29 -13.46 -14.84
N GLU A 55 -16.38 -12.94 -14.27
CA GLU A 55 -17.56 -13.75 -13.96
C GLU A 55 -18.23 -14.29 -15.22
N GLU A 56 -18.34 -13.46 -16.26
CA GLU A 56 -18.92 -13.83 -17.54
C GLU A 56 -18.10 -14.96 -18.20
N VAL A 57 -16.77 -14.79 -18.29
CA VAL A 57 -15.92 -15.81 -18.95
C VAL A 57 -15.75 -17.08 -18.12
N ALA A 58 -15.77 -16.99 -16.79
CA ALA A 58 -15.56 -18.16 -15.91
C ALA A 58 -16.85 -18.92 -15.60
N ARG A 59 -18.00 -18.21 -15.55
CA ARG A 59 -19.28 -18.77 -15.05
C ARG A 59 -20.45 -18.59 -16.01
N GLY A 60 -20.30 -17.85 -17.11
CA GLY A 60 -21.38 -17.60 -18.07
C GLY A 60 -22.55 -16.78 -17.50
N ARG A 61 -22.31 -15.98 -16.45
CA ARG A 61 -23.33 -15.14 -15.81
C ARG A 61 -22.76 -13.79 -15.38
N THR A 62 -23.65 -12.85 -15.06
CA THR A 62 -23.27 -11.52 -14.60
C THR A 62 -24.10 -11.08 -13.39
N THR A 63 -23.41 -10.77 -12.30
CA THR A 63 -23.98 -10.14 -11.10
C THR A 63 -24.25 -8.65 -11.37
N PRO A 64 -25.34 -8.06 -10.83
CA PRO A 64 -25.59 -6.63 -10.97
C PRO A 64 -24.40 -5.75 -10.56
N TYR A 65 -24.19 -4.66 -11.30
CA TYR A 65 -23.05 -3.73 -11.10
C TYR A 65 -22.90 -3.20 -9.66
N LYS A 66 -24.01 -3.02 -8.95
CA LYS A 66 -24.01 -2.56 -7.56
C LYS A 66 -23.39 -3.59 -6.60
N ASP A 67 -23.50 -4.89 -6.92
CA ASP A 67 -23.17 -6.00 -6.04
C ASP A 67 -21.85 -6.69 -6.43
N ILE A 68 -21.43 -6.62 -7.70
CA ILE A 68 -20.22 -7.28 -8.20
C ILE A 68 -18.93 -6.68 -7.62
N LYS A 69 -18.00 -7.55 -7.21
CA LYS A 69 -16.67 -7.21 -6.68
C LYS A 69 -15.65 -8.28 -7.09
N LEU A 70 -14.38 -7.91 -7.24
CA LEU A 70 -13.31 -8.87 -7.57
C LEU A 70 -13.14 -9.97 -6.52
N ARG A 71 -13.50 -9.71 -5.26
CA ARG A 71 -13.47 -10.69 -4.17
C ARG A 71 -14.37 -11.91 -4.42
N GLU A 72 -15.46 -11.75 -5.17
CA GLU A 72 -16.40 -12.84 -5.49
C GLU A 72 -15.86 -13.79 -6.57
N ILE A 73 -14.69 -13.46 -7.15
CA ILE A 73 -13.98 -14.28 -8.12
C ILE A 73 -12.82 -14.96 -7.38
N SER A 74 -12.74 -16.29 -7.49
CA SER A 74 -11.66 -17.05 -6.90
C SER A 74 -10.34 -16.79 -7.61
N ARG A 75 -9.22 -16.99 -6.90
CA ARG A 75 -7.88 -16.89 -7.49
C ARG A 75 -7.71 -17.86 -8.66
N ARG A 76 -8.36 -19.03 -8.63
CA ARG A 76 -8.30 -20.02 -9.70
C ARG A 76 -9.00 -19.51 -10.97
N GLU A 77 -10.22 -19.00 -10.84
CA GLU A 77 -10.94 -18.40 -11.96
C GLU A 77 -10.17 -17.23 -12.58
N TRP A 78 -9.54 -16.39 -11.75
CA TRP A 78 -8.66 -15.35 -12.28
C TRP A 78 -7.46 -15.93 -13.04
N LEU A 79 -6.74 -16.91 -12.49
CA LEU A 79 -5.58 -17.50 -13.17
C LEU A 79 -5.95 -18.14 -14.52
N ASP A 80 -7.10 -18.80 -14.58
CA ASP A 80 -7.57 -19.50 -15.79
C ASP A 80 -8.03 -18.53 -16.88
N HIS A 81 -8.46 -17.32 -16.52
CA HIS A 81 -9.09 -16.37 -17.45
C HIS A 81 -8.44 -14.98 -17.51
N LYS A 82 -7.34 -14.72 -16.80
CA LYS A 82 -6.71 -13.38 -16.71
C LYS A 82 -6.36 -12.77 -18.08
N ASP A 83 -6.03 -13.61 -19.07
CA ASP A 83 -5.60 -13.15 -20.39
C ASP A 83 -6.79 -12.74 -21.28
N ALA A 84 -8.03 -13.04 -20.86
CA ALA A 84 -9.25 -12.54 -21.49
C ALA A 84 -9.56 -11.08 -21.12
N LEU A 85 -8.93 -10.53 -20.08
CA LEU A 85 -9.24 -9.19 -19.59
C LEU A 85 -8.45 -8.12 -20.37
N PRO A 86 -9.13 -7.18 -21.04
CA PRO A 86 -8.44 -6.20 -21.86
C PRO A 86 -7.82 -5.08 -21.03
N GLY A 87 -6.61 -4.68 -21.41
CA GLY A 87 -5.96 -3.43 -21.02
C GLY A 87 -6.00 -3.13 -19.52
N ARG A 88 -6.66 -2.04 -19.15
CA ARG A 88 -6.69 -1.54 -17.75
C ARG A 88 -7.41 -2.48 -16.79
N PHE A 89 -8.44 -3.20 -17.25
CA PHE A 89 -9.21 -4.11 -16.40
C PHE A 89 -8.36 -5.31 -15.98
N GLY A 90 -7.57 -5.86 -16.91
CA GLY A 90 -6.59 -6.91 -16.61
C GLY A 90 -5.55 -6.45 -15.59
N ARG A 91 -5.06 -5.20 -15.71
CA ARG A 91 -4.15 -4.62 -14.71
C ARG A 91 -4.80 -4.44 -13.34
N ARG A 92 -6.06 -4.00 -13.24
CA ARG A 92 -6.76 -3.88 -11.94
C ARG A 92 -7.00 -5.23 -11.27
N ALA A 93 -7.43 -6.23 -12.04
CA ALA A 93 -7.57 -7.59 -11.53
C ALA A 93 -6.21 -8.13 -11.04
N LYS A 94 -5.15 -7.97 -11.84
CA LYS A 94 -3.80 -8.38 -11.46
C LYS A 94 -3.34 -7.71 -10.16
N HIS A 95 -3.52 -6.39 -10.03
CA HIS A 95 -3.20 -5.68 -8.79
C HIS A 95 -3.96 -6.28 -7.61
N PHE A 96 -5.29 -6.42 -7.71
CA PHE A 96 -6.12 -6.96 -6.64
C PHE A 96 -5.67 -8.34 -6.17
N PHE A 97 -5.54 -9.31 -7.09
CA PHE A 97 -5.22 -10.68 -6.70
C PHE A 97 -3.79 -10.83 -6.17
N THR A 98 -2.82 -10.14 -6.79
CA THR A 98 -1.43 -10.20 -6.32
C THR A 98 -1.24 -9.42 -5.02
N GLU A 99 -1.99 -8.34 -4.77
CA GLU A 99 -1.95 -7.62 -3.50
C GLU A 99 -2.52 -8.45 -2.35
N ASN A 100 -3.64 -9.14 -2.55
CA ASN A 100 -4.18 -10.06 -1.54
C ASN A 100 -3.20 -11.19 -1.21
N GLN A 101 -2.49 -11.71 -2.22
CA GLN A 101 -1.42 -12.68 -2.00
C GLN A 101 -0.26 -12.10 -1.19
N ARG A 102 0.23 -10.90 -1.55
CA ARG A 102 1.29 -10.22 -0.79
C ARG A 102 0.90 -9.94 0.66
N VAL A 103 -0.36 -9.66 0.94
CA VAL A 103 -0.87 -9.51 2.33
C VAL A 103 -0.75 -10.83 3.09
N ALA A 104 -1.17 -11.94 2.50
CA ALA A 104 -1.06 -13.26 3.15
C ALA A 104 0.40 -13.63 3.40
N GLU A 105 1.27 -13.47 2.41
CA GLU A 105 2.71 -13.73 2.52
C GLU A 105 3.40 -12.80 3.52
N GLY A 106 3.01 -11.52 3.54
CA GLY A 106 3.54 -10.51 4.45
C GLY A 106 3.19 -10.79 5.90
N VAL A 107 1.98 -11.29 6.18
CA VAL A 107 1.60 -11.74 7.53
C VAL A 107 2.50 -12.88 7.99
N GLU A 108 2.80 -13.84 7.13
CA GLU A 108 3.67 -14.95 7.49
C GLU A 108 5.15 -14.53 7.64
N ALA A 109 5.65 -13.64 6.77
CA ALA A 109 6.99 -13.05 6.92
C ALA A 109 7.10 -12.28 8.25
N TRP A 110 6.10 -11.48 8.58
CA TRP A 110 6.03 -10.72 9.83
C TRP A 110 6.05 -11.64 11.05
N LYS A 111 5.25 -12.72 11.04
CA LYS A 111 5.22 -13.73 12.11
C LYS A 111 6.55 -14.44 12.28
N ARG A 112 7.36 -14.60 11.22
CA ARG A 112 8.69 -15.22 11.30
C ARG A 112 9.82 -14.27 11.68
N GLY A 113 9.56 -12.96 11.77
CA GLY A 113 10.62 -11.97 12.00
C GLY A 113 11.41 -11.62 10.74
N ASP A 114 10.95 -12.04 9.56
CA ASP A 114 11.65 -11.89 8.30
C ASP A 114 11.35 -10.52 7.67
N ILE A 115 12.06 -9.51 8.17
CA ILE A 115 11.86 -8.11 7.78
C ILE A 115 12.28 -7.85 6.32
N GLU A 116 13.24 -8.61 5.80
CA GLU A 116 13.73 -8.49 4.43
C GLU A 116 12.66 -8.95 3.42
N VAL A 117 12.03 -10.11 3.69
CA VAL A 117 10.92 -10.58 2.87
C VAL A 117 9.72 -9.65 3.02
N PHE A 118 9.40 -9.19 4.23
CA PHE A 118 8.31 -8.23 4.45
C PHE A 118 8.55 -6.93 3.67
N GLY A 119 9.76 -6.39 3.70
CA GLY A 119 10.17 -5.20 2.95
C GLY A 119 10.09 -5.41 1.44
N THR A 120 10.54 -6.55 0.94
CA THR A 120 10.43 -6.92 -0.48
C THR A 120 8.97 -6.91 -0.93
N LEU A 121 8.08 -7.53 -0.16
CA LEU A 121 6.63 -7.54 -0.44
C LEU A 121 6.02 -6.13 -0.40
N MET A 122 6.48 -5.26 0.51
CA MET A 122 6.06 -3.84 0.51
C MET A 122 6.48 -3.14 -0.78
N LYS A 123 7.74 -3.31 -1.21
CA LYS A 123 8.24 -2.73 -2.46
C LYS A 123 7.46 -3.21 -3.67
N GLU A 124 7.21 -4.50 -3.78
CA GLU A 124 6.40 -5.08 -4.88
C GLU A 124 4.97 -4.57 -4.87
N SER A 125 4.40 -4.35 -3.68
CA SER A 125 3.09 -3.70 -3.55
C SER A 125 3.12 -2.27 -4.09
N GLY A 126 4.15 -1.47 -3.74
CA GLY A 126 4.36 -0.14 -4.29
C GLY A 126 4.50 -0.14 -5.81
N GLU A 127 5.28 -1.07 -6.38
CA GLU A 127 5.41 -1.23 -7.83
C GLU A 127 4.07 -1.59 -8.49
N SER A 128 3.28 -2.47 -7.87
CA SER A 128 1.97 -2.82 -8.38
C SER A 128 0.99 -1.64 -8.29
N SER A 129 1.05 -0.82 -7.24
CA SER A 129 0.26 0.42 -7.14
C SER A 129 0.56 1.39 -8.28
N VAL A 130 1.84 1.57 -8.63
CA VAL A 130 2.25 2.46 -9.73
C VAL A 130 1.91 1.88 -11.10
N ASN A 131 2.24 0.61 -11.35
CA ASN A 131 2.22 0.05 -12.69
C ASN A 131 0.89 -0.66 -13.02
N ASP A 132 0.36 -1.46 -12.10
CA ASP A 132 -0.86 -2.25 -12.33
C ASP A 132 -2.11 -1.49 -11.88
N TYR A 133 -2.10 -0.88 -10.70
CA TYR A 133 -3.23 -0.07 -10.22
C TYR A 133 -3.21 1.34 -10.82
N GLN A 134 -2.06 1.82 -11.25
CA GLN A 134 -1.89 3.16 -11.82
C GLN A 134 -2.50 4.24 -10.93
N CYS A 135 -2.24 4.12 -9.62
CA CYS A 135 -2.38 5.21 -8.67
C CYS A 135 -1.00 5.78 -8.34
N GLY A 136 -0.95 6.90 -7.64
CA GLY A 136 0.28 7.67 -7.46
C GLY A 136 0.14 9.05 -8.09
N SER A 137 0.31 10.09 -7.29
CA SER A 137 0.65 11.41 -7.83
C SER A 137 2.14 11.43 -8.21
N PRO A 138 2.59 12.32 -9.12
CA PRO A 138 4.01 12.46 -9.46
C PRO A 138 4.90 12.60 -8.22
N GLU A 139 4.45 13.37 -7.23
CA GLU A 139 5.13 13.59 -5.96
C GLU A 139 5.35 12.29 -5.19
N LEU A 140 4.30 11.46 -5.05
CA LEU A 140 4.40 10.18 -4.36
C LEU A 140 5.29 9.21 -5.13
N ILE A 141 5.22 9.19 -6.45
CA ILE A 141 6.07 8.34 -7.29
C ILE A 141 7.55 8.70 -7.11
N THR A 142 7.90 9.99 -7.06
CA THR A 142 9.27 10.44 -6.79
C THR A 142 9.75 9.98 -5.42
N ILE A 143 8.93 10.15 -4.37
CA ILE A 143 9.27 9.70 -3.01
C ILE A 143 9.44 8.18 -2.97
N PHE A 144 8.51 7.41 -3.52
CA PHE A 144 8.59 5.95 -3.57
C PHE A 144 9.85 5.49 -4.29
N ASN A 145 10.17 6.08 -5.44
CA ASN A 145 11.37 5.76 -6.21
C ASN A 145 12.66 6.13 -5.47
N ALA A 146 12.65 7.16 -4.62
CA ALA A 146 13.78 7.51 -3.77
C ALA A 146 13.96 6.51 -2.62
N LEU A 147 12.86 6.16 -1.92
CA LEU A 147 12.89 5.24 -0.77
C LEU A 147 13.23 3.80 -1.18
N LYS A 148 12.65 3.27 -2.26
CA LYS A 148 12.74 1.84 -2.61
C LYS A 148 14.16 1.35 -2.97
N VAL A 149 15.10 2.27 -3.13
CA VAL A 149 16.52 2.01 -3.42
C VAL A 149 17.45 2.67 -2.39
N ALA A 150 16.90 3.30 -1.35
CA ALA A 150 17.71 3.97 -0.33
C ALA A 150 18.39 2.91 0.56
N PRO A 151 19.69 3.07 0.89
CA PRO A 151 20.34 2.22 1.87
C PRO A 151 19.58 2.19 3.19
N GLY A 152 19.47 1.02 3.80
CA GLY A 152 18.73 0.81 5.05
C GLY A 152 17.21 0.79 4.92
N VAL A 153 16.63 0.94 3.72
CA VAL A 153 15.18 0.75 3.52
C VAL A 153 14.92 -0.66 3.02
N TYR A 154 14.26 -1.47 3.86
CA TYR A 154 13.84 -2.84 3.51
C TYR A 154 12.75 -2.83 2.44
N GLY A 155 11.84 -1.85 2.50
CA GLY A 155 10.73 -1.74 1.57
C GLY A 155 9.94 -0.45 1.76
N ALA A 156 9.28 0.01 0.70
CA ALA A 156 8.43 1.20 0.73
C ALA A 156 7.21 1.03 -0.17
N ARG A 157 6.14 1.78 0.12
CA ARG A 157 4.92 1.84 -0.70
C ARG A 157 4.13 3.11 -0.40
N PHE A 158 3.10 3.38 -1.19
CA PHE A 158 2.10 4.39 -0.84
C PHE A 158 1.29 3.95 0.38
N SER A 159 0.89 4.93 1.20
CA SER A 159 -0.12 4.75 2.22
C SER A 159 -1.41 5.46 1.82
N GLY A 160 -2.56 4.81 2.03
CA GLY A 160 -3.86 5.31 1.64
C GLY A 160 -4.12 5.24 0.13
N ALA A 161 -4.93 6.17 -0.39
CA ALA A 161 -5.45 6.13 -1.76
C ALA A 161 -4.39 6.35 -2.86
N GLY A 162 -3.19 6.82 -2.52
CA GLY A 162 -2.09 7.02 -3.47
C GLY A 162 -2.19 8.29 -4.33
N TYR A 163 -3.20 9.15 -4.16
CA TYR A 163 -3.31 10.41 -4.93
C TYR A 163 -2.80 11.65 -4.21
N ARG A 164 -2.40 11.51 -2.94
CA ARG A 164 -1.83 12.55 -2.08
C ARG A 164 -1.27 11.90 -0.81
N GLY A 165 -0.60 12.69 0.03
CA GLY A 165 -0.24 12.27 1.37
C GLY A 165 1.14 11.64 1.43
N CYS A 166 1.24 10.38 1.87
CA CYS A 166 2.50 9.82 2.33
C CYS A 166 2.92 8.55 1.58
N CYS A 167 4.22 8.41 1.37
CA CYS A 167 4.84 7.09 1.26
C CYS A 167 5.27 6.62 2.64
N ILE A 168 5.17 5.32 2.87
CA ILE A 168 5.67 4.66 4.08
C ILE A 168 6.69 3.61 3.71
N GLY A 169 7.64 3.36 4.60
CA GLY A 169 8.60 2.28 4.47
C GLY A 169 9.01 1.71 5.81
N ILE A 170 9.66 0.55 5.76
CA ILE A 170 10.33 -0.06 6.91
C ILE A 170 11.82 0.13 6.69
N SER A 171 12.51 0.69 7.68
CA SER A 171 13.93 1.04 7.56
C SER A 171 14.73 0.74 8.83
N ASP A 172 16.02 0.49 8.66
CA ASP A 172 17.00 0.42 9.74
C ASP A 172 17.23 1.83 10.35
N PRO A 173 17.07 2.00 11.68
CA PRO A 173 17.27 3.29 12.36
C PRO A 173 18.68 3.88 12.19
N ALA A 174 19.69 3.06 11.88
CA ALA A 174 21.05 3.53 11.62
C ALA A 174 21.16 4.40 10.36
N TYR A 175 20.20 4.27 9.43
CA TYR A 175 20.23 4.93 8.11
C TYR A 175 19.35 6.18 8.01
N ARG A 176 18.85 6.72 9.13
CA ARG A 176 17.93 7.87 9.13
C ARG A 176 18.48 9.06 8.34
N LYS A 177 19.76 9.41 8.55
CA LYS A 177 20.39 10.58 7.91
C LYS A 177 20.56 10.37 6.41
N GLU A 178 20.94 9.16 6.01
CA GLU A 178 21.12 8.75 4.62
C GLU A 178 19.77 8.79 3.88
N ILE A 179 18.71 8.31 4.52
CA ILE A 179 17.35 8.35 3.98
C ILE A 179 16.87 9.80 3.82
N GLU A 180 17.04 10.65 4.84
CA GLU A 180 16.71 12.08 4.76
C GLU A 180 17.47 12.78 3.64
N ALA A 181 18.79 12.58 3.55
CA ALA A 181 19.63 13.16 2.52
C ALA A 181 19.20 12.72 1.12
N ARG A 182 18.89 11.42 0.94
CA ARG A 182 18.41 10.87 -0.33
C ARG A 182 17.10 11.51 -0.79
N ILE A 183 16.18 11.77 0.15
CA ILE A 183 14.93 12.47 -0.16
C ILE A 183 15.20 13.94 -0.50
N ALA A 184 16.04 14.61 0.29
CA ALA A 184 16.38 16.02 0.11
C ALA A 184 17.15 16.30 -1.21
N GLU A 185 17.94 15.34 -1.69
CA GLU A 185 18.65 15.42 -2.97
C GLU A 185 17.68 15.43 -4.17
N ARG A 186 16.58 14.69 -4.07
CA ARG A 186 15.73 14.39 -5.23
C ARG A 186 14.39 15.11 -5.22
N TYR A 187 13.68 15.05 -4.09
CA TYR A 187 12.29 15.47 -4.04
C TYR A 187 12.10 16.99 -4.25
N PRO A 188 12.85 17.89 -3.58
CA PRO A 188 12.75 19.33 -3.82
C PRO A 188 13.16 19.78 -5.22
N VAL A 189 14.03 19.01 -5.89
CA VAL A 189 14.49 19.30 -7.25
C VAL A 189 13.40 18.96 -8.26
N GLU A 190 12.73 17.82 -8.12
CA GLU A 190 11.63 17.42 -9.00
C GLU A 190 10.32 18.15 -8.69
N HIS A 191 10.12 18.59 -7.44
CA HIS A 191 8.87 19.21 -6.94
C HIS A 191 9.13 20.47 -6.09
N PRO A 192 9.67 21.55 -6.68
CA PRO A 192 10.13 22.74 -5.96
C PRO A 192 9.01 23.46 -5.18
N GLU A 193 7.75 23.37 -5.62
CA GLU A 193 6.59 23.98 -4.95
C GLU A 193 6.26 23.36 -3.57
N TYR A 194 6.83 22.18 -3.29
CA TYR A 194 6.67 21.45 -2.04
C TYR A 194 7.98 21.34 -1.24
N ALA A 195 9.07 21.99 -1.67
CA ALA A 195 10.39 21.92 -1.02
C ALA A 195 10.35 22.28 0.49
N ASP A 196 9.59 23.31 0.87
CA ASP A 196 9.46 23.71 2.28
C ASP A 196 8.31 23.00 3.03
N LYS A 197 7.52 22.20 2.31
CA LYS A 197 6.27 21.59 2.81
C LYS A 197 6.40 20.11 3.11
N TYR A 198 7.23 19.38 2.36
CA TYR A 198 7.42 17.96 2.60
C TYR A 198 8.06 17.72 3.97
N LYS A 199 7.80 16.56 4.55
CA LYS A 199 8.33 16.17 5.86
C LYS A 199 8.69 14.70 5.86
N VAL A 200 9.85 14.38 6.45
CA VAL A 200 10.29 13.03 6.73
C VAL A 200 10.12 12.78 8.22
N TYR A 201 9.50 11.66 8.58
CA TYR A 201 9.30 11.23 9.95
C TYR A 201 9.80 9.80 10.11
N PHE A 202 10.37 9.50 11.27
CA PHE A 202 10.72 8.14 11.68
C PHE A 202 9.94 7.81 12.94
N CYS A 203 9.05 6.83 12.83
CA CYS A 203 8.11 6.48 13.88
C CYS A 203 8.27 5.02 14.29
N LYS A 204 7.83 4.67 15.50
CA LYS A 204 7.58 3.28 15.92
C LYS A 204 6.10 2.97 15.83
N THR A 205 5.75 1.68 15.85
CA THR A 205 4.36 1.23 16.00
C THR A 205 3.81 1.65 17.37
N ALA A 206 2.53 1.98 17.45
CA ALA A 206 1.87 2.40 18.69
C ALA A 206 0.55 1.64 18.89
N ASP A 207 0.02 1.71 20.11
CA ASP A 207 -1.28 1.18 20.45
C ASP A 207 -2.43 1.98 19.83
N GLY A 208 -3.60 1.35 19.73
CA GLY A 208 -4.82 2.00 19.30
C GLY A 208 -5.40 2.97 20.34
N ALA A 209 -6.56 3.54 20.03
CA ALA A 209 -7.27 4.42 20.95
C ALA A 209 -7.58 3.70 22.28
N SER A 210 -7.29 4.36 23.39
CA SER A 210 -7.52 3.83 24.74
C SER A 210 -8.05 4.92 25.67
N TYR A 211 -8.80 4.51 26.70
CA TYR A 211 -9.21 5.41 27.76
C TYR A 211 -8.01 5.70 28.67
N LEU A 212 -7.67 6.98 28.82
CA LEU A 212 -6.74 7.40 29.87
C LEU A 212 -7.51 7.42 31.19
N CYS A 213 -7.16 6.50 32.09
CA CYS A 213 -7.64 6.59 33.46
C CYS A 213 -7.04 7.86 34.06
N ARG A 214 -7.85 8.89 34.34
CA ARG A 214 -7.40 10.03 35.16
C ARG A 214 -7.02 9.45 36.52
N VAL A 215 -5.72 9.38 36.80
CA VAL A 215 -5.26 9.13 38.16
C VAL A 215 -5.79 10.28 39.00
N ALA A 216 -6.71 10.00 39.92
CA ALA A 216 -7.18 10.98 40.87
C ALA A 216 -6.02 11.37 41.80
N GLY A 217 -5.53 12.60 41.68
CA GLY A 217 -4.75 13.29 42.71
C GLY A 217 -3.34 13.73 42.30
N LYS A 218 -3.18 15.04 42.07
CA LYS A 218 -2.72 15.98 43.10
C LYS A 218 -3.47 17.29 42.97
#